data_AF-A0A744KED0-F1
#
_entry.id   AF-A0A744KED0-F1
#
_cell.length_a   1.000
_cell.length_b   1.000
_cell.length_c   1.000
_cell.angle_alpha   90.00
_cell.angle_beta   90.00
_cell.angle_gamma   90.00
#
_symmetry.space_group_name_H-M   'P 1'
#
loop_
_entity.id
_entity.type
_entity.pdbx_description
1 polymer ?
#
loop_
_entity_poly.entity_id
_entity_poly.type
_entity_poly.pdbx_seq_one_letter_code
_entity_poly.pdbx_strand_id
1 'polypeptide(L)'
;MNQPGSQIVVGVNASVKQSNHLRVLWEKVEQYERRNEKAVMKVNVLYHEYEQVVMTHDRKMGDTRCQWVSHLMSFLDSKEIKRKDRQLLFEYVDGQLMQMQDFPFLYDPDMFSSLAEHLDRHGGVLFRKERKQNLDQVCHEISLMMKAAFGDDVSVPYPQLREALSSGNRESLEQLFEQLRENYSARQAGETDGLMEEEPEWHDFEFNYTPDENDDTSAIREIFRGSQLSKIYRQIARVVHPDRELDPLKKEEKQGLMQQLVKARSEGDVVTLVKMYGELVPDGDISLDGEVLEHIEHLLLMRLRTLNNIHRDIFNGQGLKTCIWKLFSASSKKKVREKMALHIQEVHNGIKQMEKEIRYLSSSRKVVKFIHSLFWPGF
;
A
#
# COMPACT_ATOMS: atom_id res chain seq x y z
N MET A 1 -35.64 -1.57 -28.71
CA MET A 1 -36.65 -1.41 -27.63
C MET A 1 -35.98 -0.60 -26.54
N ASN A 2 -36.43 0.64 -26.34
CA ASN A 2 -35.89 1.54 -25.33
C ASN A 2 -36.31 1.04 -23.94
N GLN A 3 -35.35 0.71 -23.08
CA GLN A 3 -35.63 0.57 -21.65
C GLN A 3 -35.98 1.97 -21.10
N PRO A 4 -37.08 2.13 -20.36
CA PRO A 4 -37.36 3.39 -19.70
C PRO A 4 -36.30 3.58 -18.62
N GLY A 5 -35.55 4.69 -18.68
CA GLY A 5 -34.62 5.06 -17.62
C GLY A 5 -35.38 5.12 -16.30
N SER A 6 -34.82 4.51 -15.25
CA SER A 6 -35.41 4.42 -13.92
C SER A 6 -35.87 5.80 -13.43
N GLN A 7 -37.17 6.06 -13.50
CA GLN A 7 -37.77 7.28 -12.98
C GLN A 7 -37.94 7.13 -11.47
N ILE A 8 -37.14 7.86 -10.70
CA ILE A 8 -37.40 8.06 -9.27
C ILE A 8 -38.58 9.03 -9.17
N VAL A 9 -39.70 8.56 -8.63
CA VAL A 9 -40.80 9.42 -8.20
C VAL A 9 -40.40 10.02 -6.86
N VAL A 10 -39.89 11.26 -6.87
CA VAL A 10 -39.67 12.01 -5.65
C VAL A 10 -41.04 12.40 -5.10
N GLY A 11 -41.37 11.92 -3.89
CA GLY A 11 -42.65 12.15 -3.23
C GLY A 11 -43.02 13.64 -3.05
N VAL A 12 -44.31 13.87 -2.79
CA VAL A 12 -45.09 15.12 -2.88
C VAL A 12 -44.58 16.33 -2.04
N ASN A 13 -43.49 16.18 -1.26
CA ASN A 13 -43.01 17.20 -0.32
C ASN A 13 -41.65 17.84 -0.65
N ALA A 14 -40.96 17.42 -1.71
CA ALA A 14 -39.69 18.04 -2.12
C ALA A 14 -39.91 19.21 -3.10
N SER A 15 -39.20 20.32 -2.92
CA SER A 15 -39.21 21.40 -3.92
C SER A 15 -38.64 20.90 -5.25
N VAL A 16 -39.25 21.30 -6.37
CA VAL A 16 -38.79 20.99 -7.75
C VAL A 16 -37.30 21.31 -7.94
N LYS A 17 -36.78 22.32 -7.22
CA LYS A 17 -35.36 22.69 -7.25
C LYS A 17 -34.45 21.65 -6.57
N GLN A 18 -34.87 21.11 -5.43
CA GLN A 18 -34.12 20.10 -4.66
C GLN A 18 -34.11 18.74 -5.37
N SER A 19 -35.25 18.34 -5.94
CA SER A 19 -35.35 17.13 -6.78
C SER A 19 -34.45 17.20 -8.02
N ASN A 20 -34.41 18.34 -8.71
CA ASN A 20 -33.51 18.55 -9.84
C ASN A 20 -32.02 18.53 -9.42
N HIS A 21 -31.68 19.09 -8.25
CA HIS A 21 -30.31 19.08 -7.75
C HIS A 21 -29.78 17.66 -7.48
N LEU A 22 -30.56 16.85 -6.78
CA LEU A 22 -30.22 15.45 -6.50
C LEU A 22 -30.06 14.63 -7.77
N ARG A 23 -30.95 14.83 -8.77
CA ARG A 23 -30.80 14.19 -10.09
C ARG A 23 -29.47 14.53 -10.75
N VAL A 24 -29.05 15.80 -10.71
CA VAL A 24 -27.77 16.24 -11.26
C VAL A 24 -26.59 15.60 -10.52
N LEU A 25 -26.65 15.50 -9.19
CA LEU A 25 -25.59 14.82 -8.42
C LEU A 25 -25.49 13.34 -8.76
N TRP A 26 -26.63 12.68 -8.93
CA TRP A 26 -26.70 11.28 -9.34
C TRP A 26 -26.08 11.03 -10.72
N GLU A 27 -26.49 11.81 -11.72
CA GLU A 27 -25.94 11.74 -13.08
C GLU A 27 -24.42 11.94 -13.09
N LYS A 28 -23.90 12.82 -12.21
CA LYS A 28 -22.46 13.02 -12.02
C LYS A 28 -21.76 11.81 -11.42
N VAL A 29 -22.37 11.12 -10.43
CA VAL A 29 -21.79 9.91 -9.84
C VAL A 29 -21.61 8.85 -10.93
N GLU A 30 -22.66 8.55 -11.70
CA GLU A 30 -22.57 7.60 -12.82
C GLU A 30 -21.57 8.01 -13.90
N GLN A 31 -21.45 9.32 -14.16
CA GLN A 31 -20.44 9.84 -15.08
C GLN A 31 -19.02 9.62 -14.56
N TYR A 32 -18.79 9.83 -13.26
CA TYR A 32 -17.48 9.67 -12.63
C TYR A 32 -17.09 8.20 -12.52
N GLU A 33 -18.03 7.30 -12.27
CA GLU A 33 -17.80 5.85 -12.32
C GLU A 33 -17.36 5.41 -13.72
N ARG A 34 -18.12 5.77 -14.75
CA ARG A 34 -17.75 5.50 -16.16
C ARG A 34 -16.42 6.13 -16.55
N ARG A 35 -16.09 7.32 -16.04
CA ARG A 35 -14.79 7.97 -16.26
C ARG A 35 -13.67 7.13 -15.64
N ASN A 36 -13.84 6.67 -14.40
CA ASN A 36 -12.83 5.90 -13.67
C ASN A 36 -12.62 4.52 -14.31
N GLU A 37 -13.68 3.83 -14.73
CA GLU A 37 -13.58 2.57 -15.48
C GLU A 37 -12.76 2.74 -16.77
N LYS A 38 -13.04 3.78 -17.55
CA LYS A 38 -12.26 4.10 -18.76
C LYS A 38 -10.80 4.43 -18.44
N ALA A 39 -10.54 5.11 -17.33
CA ALA A 39 -9.19 5.42 -16.88
C ALA A 39 -8.41 4.14 -16.53
N VAL A 40 -9.03 3.22 -15.78
CA VAL A 40 -8.47 1.89 -15.45
C VAL A 40 -8.14 1.12 -16.72
N MET A 41 -9.08 1.02 -17.66
CA MET A 41 -8.85 0.34 -18.94
C MET A 41 -7.67 0.96 -19.70
N LYS A 42 -7.57 2.29 -19.73
CA LYS A 42 -6.49 3.00 -20.43
C LYS A 42 -5.12 2.71 -19.83
N VAL A 43 -5.00 2.70 -18.50
CA VAL A 43 -3.76 2.35 -17.80
C VAL A 43 -3.40 0.88 -18.06
N ASN A 44 -4.37 -0.03 -17.98
CA ASN A 44 -4.13 -1.46 -18.22
C ASN A 44 -3.70 -1.76 -19.66
N VAL A 45 -4.31 -1.10 -20.66
CA VAL A 45 -3.90 -1.27 -22.07
C VAL A 45 -2.47 -0.80 -22.28
N LEU A 46 -2.08 0.35 -21.73
CA LEU A 46 -0.70 0.84 -21.84
C LEU A 46 0.29 -0.11 -21.16
N TYR A 47 -0.06 -0.57 -19.96
CA TYR A 47 0.76 -1.51 -19.21
C TYR A 47 0.94 -2.83 -19.96
N HIS A 48 -0.11 -3.35 -20.59
CA HIS A 48 -0.02 -4.56 -21.40
C HIS A 48 0.87 -4.37 -22.65
N GLU A 49 0.80 -3.21 -23.31
CA GLU A 49 1.70 -2.89 -24.43
C GLU A 49 3.17 -2.81 -23.96
N TYR A 50 3.40 -2.25 -22.76
CA TYR A 50 4.72 -2.27 -22.12
C TYR A 50 5.23 -3.70 -21.84
N GLU A 51 4.39 -4.57 -21.28
CA GLU A 51 4.75 -5.96 -20.99
C GLU A 51 5.19 -6.72 -22.25
N GLN A 52 4.51 -6.48 -23.37
CA GLN A 52 4.81 -7.14 -24.63
C GLN A 52 6.07 -6.60 -25.32
N VAL A 53 6.31 -5.29 -25.24
CA VAL A 53 7.29 -4.62 -26.10
C VAL A 53 8.57 -4.23 -25.35
N VAL A 54 8.47 -3.81 -24.10
CA VAL A 54 9.57 -3.16 -23.36
C VAL A 54 10.09 -4.03 -22.22
N MET A 55 9.22 -4.75 -21.51
CA MET A 55 9.56 -5.45 -20.26
C MET A 55 10.76 -6.39 -20.38
N THR A 56 10.91 -7.11 -21.49
CA THR A 56 12.06 -8.01 -21.70
C THR A 56 13.39 -7.24 -21.77
N HIS A 57 13.39 -6.04 -22.34
CA HIS A 57 14.57 -5.18 -22.42
C HIS A 57 14.93 -4.58 -21.07
N ASP A 58 13.92 -4.11 -20.34
CA ASP A 58 14.08 -3.60 -18.97
C ASP A 58 14.61 -4.69 -18.03
N ARG A 59 14.10 -5.91 -18.10
CA ARG A 59 14.62 -7.06 -17.34
C ARG A 59 16.08 -7.35 -17.68
N LYS A 60 16.44 -7.34 -18.97
CA LYS A 60 17.83 -7.53 -19.38
C LYS A 60 18.76 -6.45 -18.83
N MET A 61 18.29 -5.19 -18.77
CA MET A 61 19.04 -4.11 -18.12
C MET A 61 19.18 -4.36 -16.62
N GLY A 62 18.11 -4.83 -15.97
CA GLY A 62 18.11 -5.26 -14.59
C GLY A 62 19.17 -6.33 -14.31
N ASP A 63 19.16 -7.41 -15.09
CA ASP A 63 20.14 -8.50 -15.00
C ASP A 63 21.58 -8.00 -15.21
N THR A 64 21.79 -7.12 -16.19
CA THR A 64 23.10 -6.53 -16.47
C THR A 64 23.57 -5.67 -15.28
N ARG A 65 22.66 -4.95 -14.63
CA ARG A 65 22.96 -4.17 -13.42
C ARG A 65 23.32 -5.07 -12.24
N CYS A 66 22.62 -6.18 -12.06
CA CYS A 66 22.99 -7.19 -11.06
C CYS A 66 24.39 -7.76 -11.34
N GLN A 67 24.72 -8.07 -12.61
CA GLN A 67 26.06 -8.51 -13.00
C GLN A 67 27.13 -7.46 -12.73
N TRP A 68 26.85 -6.19 -13.01
CA TRP A 68 27.75 -5.08 -12.71
C TRP A 68 28.04 -4.96 -11.21
N VAL A 69 27.00 -4.97 -10.38
CA VAL A 69 27.13 -4.91 -8.93
C VAL A 69 27.90 -6.12 -8.42
N SER A 70 27.55 -7.34 -8.86
CA SER A 70 28.26 -8.57 -8.52
C SER A 70 29.75 -8.50 -8.90
N HIS A 71 30.06 -8.00 -10.10
CA HIS A 71 31.42 -7.82 -10.59
C HIS A 71 32.23 -6.89 -9.68
N LEU A 72 31.67 -5.73 -9.33
CA LEU A 72 32.33 -4.80 -8.40
C LEU A 72 32.53 -5.40 -7.01
N MET A 73 31.53 -6.12 -6.50
CA MET A 73 31.59 -6.79 -5.20
C MET A 73 32.70 -7.84 -5.13
N SER A 74 33.01 -8.51 -6.25
CA SER A 74 34.12 -9.48 -6.29
C SER A 74 35.48 -8.88 -5.91
N PHE A 75 35.65 -7.57 -6.00
CA PHE A 75 36.88 -6.87 -5.61
C PHE A 75 36.92 -6.49 -4.12
N LEU A 76 35.81 -6.59 -3.38
CA LEU A 76 35.78 -6.27 -1.95
C LEU A 76 36.69 -7.21 -1.12
N ASP A 77 36.89 -8.45 -1.59
CA ASP A 77 37.82 -9.40 -0.97
C ASP A 77 39.29 -9.21 -1.40
N SER A 78 39.55 -8.39 -2.41
CA SER A 78 40.90 -8.26 -2.99
C SER A 78 41.88 -7.67 -1.98
N LYS A 79 42.95 -8.42 -1.70
CA LYS A 79 44.07 -7.99 -0.85
C LYS A 79 44.88 -6.85 -1.49
N GLU A 80 44.74 -6.62 -2.79
CA GLU A 80 45.41 -5.55 -3.51
C GLU A 80 44.75 -4.18 -3.30
N ILE A 81 43.49 -4.15 -2.84
CA ILE A 81 42.75 -2.93 -2.57
C ILE A 81 42.94 -2.53 -1.11
N LYS A 82 43.44 -1.31 -0.89
CA LYS A 82 43.63 -0.74 0.46
C LYS A 82 42.29 -0.55 1.15
N ARG A 83 42.30 -0.61 2.50
CA ARG A 83 41.07 -0.46 3.32
C ARG A 83 40.23 0.77 2.94
N LYS A 84 40.87 1.94 2.74
CA LYS A 84 40.18 3.18 2.37
C LYS A 84 39.47 3.06 1.01
N ASP A 85 40.15 2.51 0.00
CA ASP A 85 39.58 2.32 -1.33
C ASP A 85 38.46 1.27 -1.34
N ARG A 86 38.60 0.24 -0.50
CA ARG A 86 37.58 -0.78 -0.30
C ARG A 86 36.31 -0.23 0.35
N GLN A 87 36.45 0.69 1.30
CA GLN A 87 35.32 1.39 1.90
C GLN A 87 34.56 2.22 0.86
N LEU A 88 35.27 2.94 -0.01
CA LEU A 88 34.64 3.75 -1.06
C LEU A 88 33.94 2.88 -2.11
N LEU A 89 34.54 1.72 -2.45
CA LEU A 89 33.89 0.72 -3.29
C LEU A 89 32.62 0.17 -2.62
N PHE A 90 32.68 -0.13 -1.32
CA PHE A 90 31.53 -0.56 -0.56
C PHE A 90 30.41 0.48 -0.60
N GLU A 91 30.71 1.74 -0.27
CA GLU A 91 29.74 2.84 -0.27
C GLU A 91 29.10 3.06 -1.65
N TYR A 92 29.89 2.95 -2.72
CA TYR A 92 29.37 3.02 -4.08
C TYR A 92 28.41 1.86 -4.39
N VAL A 93 28.80 0.62 -4.06
CA VAL A 93 27.98 -0.57 -4.32
C VAL A 93 26.70 -0.55 -3.47
N ASP A 94 26.78 -0.14 -2.22
CA ASP A 94 25.63 0.05 -1.33
C ASP A 94 24.64 1.05 -1.94
N GLY A 95 25.13 2.20 -2.39
CA GLY A 95 24.31 3.18 -3.11
C GLY A 95 23.68 2.63 -4.40
N GLN A 96 24.35 1.71 -5.12
CA GLN A 96 23.75 1.04 -6.28
C GLN A 96 22.61 0.10 -5.86
N LEU A 97 22.77 -0.69 -4.79
CA LEU A 97 21.71 -1.57 -4.30
C LEU A 97 20.50 -0.78 -3.77
N MET A 98 20.71 0.34 -3.07
CA MET A 98 19.60 1.20 -2.63
C MET A 98 18.76 1.70 -3.81
N GLN A 99 19.41 2.15 -4.90
CA GLN A 99 18.69 2.57 -6.11
C GLN A 99 17.96 1.41 -6.82
N MET A 100 18.46 0.19 -6.70
CA MET A 100 17.78 -0.99 -7.23
C MET A 100 16.54 -1.35 -6.40
N GLN A 101 16.56 -1.10 -5.09
CA GLN A 101 15.42 -1.33 -4.19
C GLN A 101 14.20 -0.48 -4.54
N ASP A 102 14.38 0.70 -5.15
CA ASP A 102 13.27 1.55 -5.59
C ASP A 102 12.45 0.93 -6.73
N PHE A 103 13.03 -0.03 -7.47
CA PHE A 103 12.41 -0.65 -8.65
C PHE A 103 12.60 -2.18 -8.66
N PRO A 104 12.14 -2.89 -7.62
CA PRO A 104 12.47 -4.30 -7.39
C PRO A 104 11.94 -5.23 -8.49
N PHE A 105 10.87 -4.82 -9.18
CA PHE A 105 10.24 -5.57 -10.27
C PHE A 105 11.11 -5.65 -11.55
N LEU A 106 12.20 -4.88 -11.64
CA LEU A 106 13.14 -4.94 -12.76
C LEU A 106 14.17 -6.07 -12.62
N TYR A 107 14.30 -6.64 -11.42
CA TYR A 107 15.36 -7.56 -11.07
C TYR A 107 14.78 -8.91 -10.68
N ASP A 108 15.60 -9.96 -10.81
CA ASP A 108 15.33 -11.23 -10.15
C ASP A 108 15.40 -11.04 -8.62
N PRO A 109 14.31 -11.32 -7.87
CA PRO A 109 14.26 -11.06 -6.42
C PRO A 109 15.28 -11.87 -5.62
N ASP A 110 15.56 -13.10 -6.03
CA ASP A 110 16.50 -13.99 -5.34
C ASP A 110 17.93 -13.51 -5.59
N MET A 111 18.23 -13.09 -6.82
CA MET A 111 19.52 -12.50 -7.17
C MET A 111 19.75 -11.19 -6.40
N PHE A 112 18.76 -10.29 -6.33
CA PHE A 112 18.89 -9.04 -5.59
C PHE A 112 19.11 -9.30 -4.09
N SER A 113 18.32 -10.19 -3.50
CA SER A 113 18.46 -10.59 -2.09
C SER A 113 19.85 -11.16 -1.80
N SER A 114 20.35 -12.03 -2.70
CA SER A 114 21.70 -12.60 -2.58
C SER A 114 22.79 -11.53 -2.64
N LEU A 115 22.67 -10.52 -3.51
CA LEU A 115 23.61 -9.40 -3.56
C LEU A 115 23.57 -8.56 -2.28
N ALA A 116 22.37 -8.26 -1.76
CA ALA A 116 22.21 -7.51 -0.52
C ALA A 116 22.83 -8.24 0.68
N GLU A 117 22.56 -9.53 0.83
CA GLU A 117 23.16 -10.37 1.87
C GLU A 117 24.68 -10.48 1.73
N HIS A 118 25.18 -10.61 0.50
CA HIS A 118 26.61 -10.65 0.24
C HIS A 118 27.27 -9.32 0.63
N LEU A 119 26.66 -8.18 0.32
CA LEU A 119 27.19 -6.88 0.70
C LEU A 119 27.13 -6.69 2.22
N ASP A 120 26.04 -7.06 2.89
CA ASP A 120 25.94 -6.93 4.35
C ASP A 120 27.05 -7.71 5.08
N ARG A 121 27.37 -8.93 4.60
CA ARG A 121 28.51 -9.72 5.12
C ARG A 121 29.83 -8.95 5.01
N HIS A 122 30.10 -8.28 3.89
CA HIS A 122 31.28 -7.40 3.76
C HIS A 122 31.23 -6.24 4.73
N GLY A 123 30.06 -5.61 4.88
CA GLY A 123 29.86 -4.51 5.82
C GLY A 123 30.16 -4.92 7.26
N GLY A 124 29.72 -6.11 7.66
CA GLY A 124 30.00 -6.69 8.98
C GLY A 124 31.49 -6.88 9.26
N VAL A 125 32.29 -7.23 8.24
CA VAL A 125 33.75 -7.38 8.36
C VAL A 125 34.45 -6.02 8.33
N LEU A 126 34.11 -5.18 7.35
CA LEU A 126 34.80 -3.92 7.08
C LEU A 126 34.61 -2.91 8.22
N PHE A 127 33.37 -2.79 8.69
CA PHE A 127 32.95 -1.86 9.72
C PHE A 127 32.74 -2.54 11.08
N ARG A 128 33.45 -3.65 11.35
CA ARG A 128 33.25 -4.45 12.57
C ARG A 128 33.39 -3.63 13.86
N LYS A 129 34.30 -2.66 13.90
CA LYS A 129 34.52 -1.83 15.11
C LYS A 129 33.42 -0.80 15.27
N GLU A 130 33.08 -0.15 14.16
CA GLU A 130 32.06 0.87 14.05
C GLU A 130 30.67 0.29 14.35
N ARG A 131 30.35 -0.90 13.82
CA ARG A 131 29.12 -1.65 14.15
C ARG A 131 29.06 -2.05 15.62
N LYS A 132 30.17 -2.45 16.24
CA LYS A 132 30.21 -2.74 17.69
C LYS A 132 29.93 -1.49 18.53
N GLN A 133 30.56 -0.37 18.19
CA GLN A 133 30.34 0.90 18.88
C GLN A 133 28.89 1.38 18.73
N ASN A 134 28.34 1.28 17.52
CA ASN A 134 26.95 1.64 17.24
C ASN A 134 25.98 0.70 17.99
N LEU A 135 26.22 -0.61 17.99
CA LEU A 135 25.42 -1.57 18.75
C LEU A 135 25.40 -1.23 20.25
N ASP A 136 26.54 -0.92 20.85
CA ASP A 136 26.61 -0.57 22.27
C ASP A 136 25.82 0.72 22.56
N GLN A 137 25.83 1.68 21.63
CA GLN A 137 25.03 2.92 21.71
C GLN A 137 23.52 2.66 21.55
N VAL A 138 23.11 1.87 20.56
CA VAL A 138 21.70 1.49 20.37
C VAL A 138 21.17 0.73 21.59
N CYS A 139 21.97 -0.20 22.15
CA CYS A 139 21.60 -0.89 23.40
C CYS A 139 21.39 0.11 24.56
N HIS A 140 22.23 1.14 24.64
CA HIS A 140 22.11 2.18 25.66
C HIS A 140 20.82 3.01 25.46
N GLU A 141 20.54 3.45 24.23
CA GLU A 141 19.33 4.21 23.90
C GLU A 141 18.05 3.42 24.16
N ILE A 142 17.99 2.14 23.76
CA ILE A 142 16.86 1.27 24.07
C ILE A 142 16.71 1.10 25.59
N SER A 143 17.81 0.94 26.32
CA SER A 143 17.76 0.84 27.78
C SER A 143 17.17 2.10 28.44
N LEU A 144 17.52 3.28 27.93
CA LEU A 144 16.93 4.54 28.41
C LEU A 144 15.44 4.63 28.07
N MET A 145 15.03 4.24 26.86
CA MET A 145 13.61 4.21 26.47
C MET A 145 12.80 3.25 27.34
N MET A 146 13.33 2.07 27.64
CA MET A 146 12.67 1.10 28.51
C MET A 146 12.50 1.63 29.94
N LYS A 147 13.53 2.30 30.49
CA LYS A 147 13.42 2.94 31.81
C LYS A 147 12.41 4.09 31.82
N ALA A 148 12.34 4.87 30.75
CA ALA A 148 11.34 5.93 30.64
C ALA A 148 9.90 5.37 30.57
N ALA A 149 9.70 4.23 29.90
CA ALA A 149 8.38 3.62 29.73
C ALA A 149 7.91 2.83 30.96
N PHE A 150 8.83 2.14 31.64
CA PHE A 150 8.50 1.17 32.69
C PHE A 150 9.05 1.56 34.08
N GLY A 151 9.79 2.67 34.21
CA GLY A 151 10.40 3.12 35.46
C GLY A 151 11.92 2.90 35.53
N ASP A 152 12.63 3.77 36.28
CA ASP A 152 14.09 3.74 36.42
C ASP A 152 14.64 2.48 37.11
N ASP A 153 13.78 1.79 37.87
CA ASP A 153 14.02 0.56 38.63
C ASP A 153 13.90 -0.71 37.78
N VAL A 154 13.60 -0.57 36.49
CA VAL A 154 13.51 -1.69 35.55
C VAL A 154 14.90 -2.24 35.23
N SER A 155 15.08 -3.53 35.49
CA SER A 155 16.31 -4.24 35.18
C SER A 155 16.29 -4.63 33.70
N VAL A 156 16.80 -3.74 32.85
CA VAL A 156 17.00 -4.04 31.42
C VAL A 156 18.16 -5.02 31.30
N PRO A 157 17.96 -6.24 30.78
CA PRO A 157 19.00 -7.25 30.66
C PRO A 157 19.93 -6.91 29.48
N TYR A 158 20.81 -5.93 29.68
CA TYR A 158 21.71 -5.41 28.66
C TYR A 158 22.50 -6.49 27.89
N PRO A 159 23.02 -7.57 28.51
CA PRO A 159 23.70 -8.64 27.77
C PRO A 159 22.78 -9.37 26.79
N GLN A 160 21.53 -9.63 27.17
CA GLN A 160 20.56 -10.34 26.33
C GLN A 160 20.03 -9.42 25.23
N LEU A 161 19.76 -8.15 25.54
CA LEU A 161 19.40 -7.14 24.55
C LEU A 161 20.49 -7.01 23.47
N ARG A 162 21.75 -6.95 23.91
CA ARG A 162 22.90 -6.87 23.00
C ARG A 162 23.06 -8.11 22.14
N GLU A 163 22.84 -9.29 22.70
CA GLU A 163 22.87 -10.55 21.95
C GLU A 163 21.72 -10.65 20.93
N ALA A 164 20.51 -10.27 21.32
CA ALA A 164 19.34 -10.28 20.45
C ALA A 164 19.48 -9.28 19.29
N LEU A 165 19.98 -8.07 19.56
CA LEU A 165 20.30 -7.08 18.52
C LEU A 165 21.48 -7.51 17.63
N SER A 166 22.53 -8.11 18.20
CA SER A 166 23.69 -8.56 17.43
C SER A 166 23.41 -9.76 16.54
N SER A 167 22.46 -10.62 16.94
CA SER A 167 22.04 -11.80 16.16
C SER A 167 20.95 -11.46 15.15
N GLY A 168 20.30 -10.30 15.27
CA GLY A 168 19.14 -9.94 14.45
C GLY A 168 17.92 -10.83 14.70
N ASN A 169 17.91 -11.60 15.80
CA ASN A 169 16.82 -12.51 16.12
C ASN A 169 15.64 -11.72 16.67
N ARG A 170 14.64 -11.51 15.79
CA ARG A 170 13.40 -10.79 16.13
C ARG A 170 12.63 -11.47 17.26
N GLU A 171 12.56 -12.80 17.28
CA GLU A 171 11.84 -13.54 18.33
C GLU A 171 12.49 -13.34 19.70
N SER A 172 13.84 -13.34 19.76
CA SER A 172 14.56 -13.07 21.00
C SER A 172 14.34 -11.63 21.49
N LEU A 173 14.24 -10.65 20.59
CA LEU A 173 13.90 -9.27 20.96
C LEU A 173 12.47 -9.16 21.50
N GLU A 174 11.50 -9.78 20.83
CA GLU A 174 10.10 -9.78 21.25
C GLU A 174 9.93 -10.45 22.63
N GLN A 175 10.59 -11.58 22.87
CA GLN A 175 10.60 -12.25 24.18
C GLN A 175 11.17 -11.37 25.30
N LEU A 176 12.25 -10.63 25.02
CA LEU A 176 12.84 -9.72 26.02
C LEU A 176 11.89 -8.57 26.37
N PHE A 177 11.18 -8.02 25.37
CA PHE A 177 10.20 -6.97 25.63
C PHE A 177 8.98 -7.49 26.40
N GLU A 178 8.51 -8.69 26.09
CA GLU A 178 7.38 -9.28 26.82
C GLU A 178 7.75 -9.59 28.28
N GLN A 179 8.94 -10.12 28.54
CA GLN A 179 9.43 -10.33 29.91
C GLN A 179 9.53 -9.02 30.71
N LEU A 180 9.95 -7.92 30.09
CA LEU A 180 9.99 -6.62 30.74
C LEU A 180 8.58 -6.11 31.08
N ARG A 181 7.63 -6.34 30.17
CA ARG A 181 6.21 -5.99 30.38
C ARG A 181 5.58 -6.80 31.51
N GLU A 182 5.78 -8.12 31.53
CA GLU A 182 5.27 -9.00 32.59
C GLU A 182 5.84 -8.61 33.96
N ASN A 183 7.14 -8.33 34.05
CA ASN A 183 7.78 -7.89 35.30
C ASN A 183 7.21 -6.56 35.81
N TYR A 184 6.90 -5.63 34.89
CA TYR A 184 6.25 -4.36 35.25
C TYR A 184 4.82 -4.58 35.76
N SER A 185 4.01 -5.36 35.06
CA SER A 185 2.64 -5.68 35.46
C SER A 185 2.58 -6.41 36.82
N ALA A 186 3.51 -7.34 37.07
CA ALA A 186 3.60 -8.05 38.35
C ALA A 186 3.96 -7.14 39.53
N ARG A 187 4.77 -6.08 39.30
CA ARG A 187 5.09 -5.08 40.33
C ARG A 187 3.90 -4.19 40.66
N GLN A 188 3.11 -3.75 39.67
CA GLN A 188 1.88 -3.00 39.91
C GLN A 188 0.81 -3.82 40.64
N ALA A 189 0.70 -5.11 40.34
CA ALA A 189 -0.23 -6.02 41.04
C ALA A 189 0.10 -6.21 42.53
N GLY A 190 1.36 -5.99 42.94
CA GLY A 190 1.78 -6.05 44.35
C GLY A 190 1.49 -4.80 45.18
N GLU A 191 1.21 -3.65 44.54
CA GLU A 191 0.88 -2.38 45.22
C GLU A 191 -0.64 -2.15 45.38
N THR A 192 -1.48 -3.08 44.90
CA THR A 192 -2.94 -2.93 44.84
C THR A 192 -3.70 -3.89 45.79
N ASP A 193 -3.26 -4.04 47.04
CA ASP A 193 -4.08 -4.69 48.10
C ASP A 193 -5.12 -3.71 48.70
N GLY A 194 -5.93 -3.06 47.85
CA GLY A 194 -6.88 -2.05 48.34
C GLY A 194 -8.02 -1.62 47.43
N LEU A 195 -8.08 -2.04 46.16
CA LEU A 195 -9.21 -1.76 45.28
C LEU A 195 -9.41 -2.95 44.33
N MET A 196 -10.08 -3.98 44.83
CA MET A 196 -10.68 -5.03 44.02
C MET A 196 -11.84 -4.39 43.23
N GLU A 197 -11.55 -3.87 42.04
CA GLU A 197 -12.58 -3.74 41.00
C GLU A 197 -12.64 -5.06 40.26
N GLU A 198 -13.85 -5.61 40.17
CA GLU A 198 -14.19 -6.86 39.50
C GLU A 198 -13.55 -6.91 38.10
N GLU A 199 -12.81 -7.99 37.81
CA GLU A 199 -12.36 -8.28 36.45
C GLU A 199 -13.58 -8.32 35.51
N PRO A 200 -13.58 -7.56 34.41
CA PRO A 200 -14.62 -7.71 33.40
C PRO A 200 -14.47 -9.09 32.76
N GLU A 201 -15.51 -9.90 32.88
CA GLU A 201 -15.70 -11.13 32.11
C GLU A 201 -15.32 -10.87 30.64
N TRP A 202 -14.41 -11.69 30.12
CA TRP A 202 -14.04 -11.77 28.71
C TRP A 202 -15.24 -12.23 27.87
N HIS A 203 -16.21 -11.34 27.63
CA HIS A 203 -17.26 -11.52 26.63
C HIS A 203 -16.97 -10.63 25.43
N ASP A 204 -16.73 -11.31 24.31
CA ASP A 204 -16.67 -10.83 22.94
C ASP A 204 -15.62 -9.76 22.59
N PHE A 205 -14.55 -10.27 22.00
CA PHE A 205 -13.50 -9.55 21.27
C PHE A 205 -14.10 -8.83 20.05
N GLU A 206 -14.78 -7.69 20.26
CA GLU A 206 -14.96 -6.70 19.19
C GLU A 206 -13.60 -6.01 18.99
N PHE A 207 -13.01 -6.23 17.81
CA PHE A 207 -11.76 -5.60 17.39
C PHE A 207 -11.83 -4.09 17.66
N ASN A 208 -11.11 -3.61 18.68
CA ASN A 208 -10.92 -2.19 18.94
C ASN A 208 -10.01 -1.61 17.86
N TYR A 209 -10.60 -1.35 16.69
CA TYR A 209 -10.08 -0.40 15.73
C TYR A 209 -10.32 0.98 16.34
N THR A 210 -9.28 1.66 16.84
CA THR A 210 -9.37 3.08 17.15
C THR A 210 -9.72 3.82 15.86
N PRO A 211 -10.93 4.38 15.70
CA PRO A 211 -11.29 5.08 14.49
C PRO A 211 -10.39 6.31 14.40
N ASP A 212 -9.69 6.45 13.27
CA ASP A 212 -9.13 7.74 12.88
C ASP A 212 -10.29 8.76 12.86
N GLU A 213 -10.12 9.91 13.50
CA GLU A 213 -11.13 10.98 13.57
C GLU A 213 -11.52 11.53 12.19
N ASN A 214 -10.83 11.12 11.11
CA ASN A 214 -11.17 11.41 9.71
C ASN A 214 -11.84 10.25 8.96
N ASP A 215 -12.31 9.21 9.63
CA ASP A 215 -12.97 8.08 8.98
C ASP A 215 -14.39 8.48 8.52
N ASP A 216 -14.50 8.91 7.25
CA ASP A 216 -15.76 9.12 6.52
C ASP A 216 -16.75 7.96 6.71
N THR A 217 -16.30 6.72 7.00
CA THR A 217 -17.20 5.59 7.24
C THR A 217 -17.93 5.64 8.58
N SER A 218 -17.42 6.35 9.59
CA SER A 218 -18.14 6.62 10.84
C SER A 218 -19.34 7.55 10.60
N ALA A 219 -19.14 8.66 9.89
CA ALA A 219 -20.18 9.59 9.47
C ALA A 219 -21.21 8.92 8.54
N ILE A 220 -20.76 8.10 7.57
CA ILE A 220 -21.66 7.31 6.71
C ILE A 220 -22.50 6.35 7.57
N ARG A 221 -21.90 5.66 8.55
CA ARG A 221 -22.64 4.75 9.46
C ARG A 221 -23.66 5.51 10.31
N GLU A 222 -23.35 6.71 10.79
CA GLU A 222 -24.30 7.53 11.56
C GLU A 222 -25.46 8.02 10.69
N ILE A 223 -25.19 8.52 9.48
CA ILE A 223 -26.20 8.93 8.50
C ILE A 223 -27.14 7.76 8.13
N PHE A 224 -26.59 6.54 8.06
CA PHE A 224 -27.38 5.32 7.82
C PHE A 224 -28.14 4.83 9.05
N ARG A 225 -27.62 5.01 10.27
CA ARG A 225 -28.25 4.57 11.53
C ARG A 225 -29.51 5.38 11.87
N GLY A 226 -29.57 6.66 11.48
CA GLY A 226 -30.68 7.55 11.80
C GLY A 226 -31.90 7.55 10.86
N SER A 227 -31.82 6.99 9.64
CA SER A 227 -32.70 7.44 8.53
C SER A 227 -33.57 6.35 7.85
N GLN A 228 -34.49 6.82 6.98
CA GLN A 228 -35.28 6.00 6.04
C GLN A 228 -34.41 5.08 5.14
N LEU A 229 -33.11 5.38 4.96
CA LEU A 229 -32.15 4.52 4.22
C LEU A 229 -31.95 3.15 4.88
N SER A 230 -31.97 3.09 6.21
CA SER A 230 -31.98 1.82 6.95
C SER A 230 -33.25 1.00 6.69
N LYS A 231 -34.39 1.65 6.42
CA LYS A 231 -35.63 0.96 6.04
C LYS A 231 -35.55 0.45 4.60
N ILE A 232 -35.02 1.25 3.67
CA ILE A 232 -34.74 0.85 2.28
C ILE A 232 -33.87 -0.41 2.27
N TYR A 233 -32.74 -0.40 3.00
CA TYR A 233 -31.87 -1.57 3.13
C TYR A 233 -32.62 -2.80 3.66
N ARG A 234 -33.39 -2.66 4.75
CA ARG A 234 -34.16 -3.78 5.33
C ARG A 234 -35.24 -4.31 4.38
N GLN A 235 -35.88 -3.44 3.60
CA GLN A 235 -36.89 -3.83 2.62
C GLN A 235 -36.27 -4.61 1.47
N ILE A 236 -35.14 -4.16 0.91
CA ILE A 236 -34.41 -4.92 -0.11
C ILE A 236 -33.94 -6.26 0.46
N ALA A 237 -33.30 -6.25 1.63
CA ALA A 237 -32.79 -7.46 2.29
C ALA A 237 -33.87 -8.53 2.51
N ARG A 238 -35.12 -8.12 2.83
CA ARG A 238 -36.25 -9.05 2.98
C ARG A 238 -36.62 -9.78 1.69
N VAL A 239 -36.43 -9.14 0.53
CA VAL A 239 -36.73 -9.71 -0.79
C VAL A 239 -35.57 -10.58 -1.29
N VAL A 240 -34.33 -10.11 -1.11
CA VAL A 240 -33.13 -10.76 -1.68
C VAL A 240 -32.43 -11.74 -0.72
N HIS A 241 -33.01 -12.04 0.45
CA HIS A 241 -32.38 -12.96 1.40
C HIS A 241 -32.28 -14.39 0.83
N PRO A 242 -31.07 -14.98 0.74
CA PRO A 242 -30.87 -16.30 0.14
C PRO A 242 -31.55 -17.43 0.92
N ASP A 243 -31.69 -17.31 2.26
CA ASP A 243 -32.35 -18.32 3.09
C ASP A 243 -33.87 -18.42 2.88
N ARG A 244 -34.46 -17.48 2.16
CA ARG A 244 -35.90 -17.46 1.85
C ARG A 244 -36.21 -18.12 0.51
N GLU A 245 -35.20 -18.60 -0.21
CA GLU A 245 -35.34 -19.21 -1.53
C GLU A 245 -35.03 -20.71 -1.49
N LEU A 246 -35.97 -21.51 -2.00
CA LEU A 246 -35.87 -22.97 -2.03
C LEU A 246 -35.21 -23.47 -3.32
N ASP A 247 -35.22 -22.66 -4.38
CA ASP A 247 -34.60 -22.97 -5.67
C ASP A 247 -33.08 -22.66 -5.63
N PRO A 248 -32.21 -23.66 -5.87
CA PRO A 248 -30.76 -23.49 -5.77
C PRO A 248 -30.17 -22.47 -6.75
N LEU A 249 -30.74 -22.33 -7.96
CA LEU A 249 -30.24 -21.36 -8.95
C LEU A 249 -30.60 -19.92 -8.55
N LYS A 250 -31.82 -19.72 -8.05
CA LYS A 250 -32.27 -18.41 -7.54
C LYS A 250 -31.60 -18.03 -6.22
N LYS A 251 -31.16 -19.03 -5.45
CA LYS A 251 -30.40 -18.81 -4.22
C LYS A 251 -29.03 -18.20 -4.51
N GLU A 252 -28.33 -18.66 -5.54
CA GLU A 252 -27.04 -18.10 -5.97
C GLU A 252 -27.20 -16.65 -6.47
N GLU A 253 -28.23 -16.38 -7.27
CA GLU A 253 -28.57 -15.02 -7.72
C GLU A 253 -28.86 -14.07 -6.54
N LYS A 254 -29.68 -14.52 -5.58
CA LYS A 254 -29.98 -13.78 -4.35
C LYS A 254 -28.77 -13.58 -3.45
N GLN A 255 -27.85 -14.54 -3.41
CA GLN A 255 -26.58 -14.39 -2.69
C GLN A 255 -25.72 -13.28 -3.31
N GLY A 256 -25.64 -13.20 -4.64
CA GLY A 256 -24.99 -12.09 -5.34
C GLY A 256 -25.64 -10.74 -5.04
N LEU A 257 -26.97 -10.66 -5.09
CA LEU A 257 -27.72 -9.45 -4.75
C LEU A 257 -27.52 -9.03 -3.29
N MET A 258 -27.50 -9.98 -2.35
CA MET A 258 -27.23 -9.69 -0.94
C MET A 258 -25.80 -9.16 -0.74
N GLN A 259 -24.80 -9.74 -1.41
CA GLN A 259 -23.43 -9.23 -1.37
C GLN A 259 -23.34 -7.79 -1.90
N GLN A 260 -24.03 -7.50 -3.01
CA GLN A 260 -24.11 -6.16 -3.57
C GLN A 260 -24.79 -5.18 -2.61
N LEU A 261 -25.88 -5.59 -1.95
CA LEU A 261 -26.61 -4.79 -0.97
C LEU A 261 -25.77 -4.48 0.27
N VAL A 262 -25.05 -5.47 0.80
CA VAL A 262 -24.14 -5.31 1.95
C VAL A 262 -23.02 -4.33 1.60
N LYS A 263 -22.39 -4.51 0.43
CA LYS A 263 -21.34 -3.61 -0.06
C LYS A 263 -21.85 -2.18 -0.24
N ALA A 264 -23.02 -2.00 -0.86
CA ALA A 264 -23.60 -0.68 -1.06
C ALA A 264 -23.89 0.03 0.26
N ARG A 265 -24.36 -0.70 1.28
CA ARG A 265 -24.54 -0.14 2.63
C ARG A 265 -23.22 0.24 3.29
N SER A 266 -22.20 -0.62 3.23
CA SER A 266 -20.91 -0.34 3.88
C SER A 266 -20.16 0.82 3.23
N GLU A 267 -20.31 1.01 1.93
CA GLU A 267 -19.66 2.09 1.16
C GLU A 267 -20.48 3.38 1.10
N GLY A 268 -21.68 3.41 1.71
CA GLY A 268 -22.59 4.56 1.62
C GLY A 268 -23.11 4.83 0.20
N ASP A 269 -23.16 3.80 -0.65
CA ASP A 269 -23.59 3.88 -2.04
C ASP A 269 -25.13 3.94 -2.13
N VAL A 270 -25.66 5.13 -1.86
CA VAL A 270 -27.09 5.44 -1.99
C VAL A 270 -27.59 5.22 -3.42
N VAL A 271 -26.70 5.36 -4.41
CA VAL A 271 -27.05 5.17 -5.82
C VAL A 271 -27.53 3.74 -6.05
N THR A 272 -26.68 2.79 -5.66
CA THR A 272 -27.00 1.36 -5.76
C THR A 272 -28.20 1.00 -4.90
N LEU A 273 -28.32 1.54 -3.69
CA LEU A 273 -29.43 1.20 -2.79
C LEU A 273 -30.80 1.61 -3.32
N VAL A 274 -30.97 2.85 -3.80
CA VAL A 274 -32.27 3.30 -4.33
C VAL A 274 -32.58 2.62 -5.66
N LYS A 275 -31.56 2.33 -6.49
CA LYS A 275 -31.75 1.52 -7.71
C LYS A 275 -32.25 0.12 -7.39
N MET A 276 -31.58 -0.59 -6.48
CA MET A 276 -32.00 -1.93 -6.03
C MET A 276 -33.40 -1.90 -5.42
N TYR A 277 -33.75 -0.83 -4.69
CA TYR A 277 -35.09 -0.68 -4.14
C TYR A 277 -36.16 -0.61 -5.24
N GLY A 278 -35.98 0.28 -6.22
CA GLY A 278 -36.96 0.46 -7.30
C GLY A 278 -37.09 -0.76 -8.22
N GLU A 279 -36.04 -1.58 -8.32
CA GLU A 279 -36.05 -2.80 -9.13
C GLU A 279 -36.62 -4.03 -8.38
N LEU A 280 -36.39 -4.12 -7.08
CA LEU A 280 -36.64 -5.36 -6.31
C LEU A 280 -37.81 -5.27 -5.32
N VAL A 281 -38.30 -4.08 -4.99
CA VAL A 281 -39.40 -3.89 -4.03
C VAL A 281 -40.67 -3.43 -4.76
N PRO A 282 -41.64 -4.34 -5.04
CA PRO A 282 -42.92 -3.98 -5.65
C PRO A 282 -43.72 -3.04 -4.73
N ASP A 283 -44.35 -2.02 -5.31
CA ASP A 283 -45.20 -1.03 -4.60
C ASP A 283 -44.50 -0.31 -3.43
N GLY A 284 -43.17 -0.21 -3.47
CA GLY A 284 -42.39 0.49 -2.46
C GLY A 284 -42.63 2.00 -2.48
N ASP A 285 -43.50 2.49 -1.60
CA ASP A 285 -43.72 3.93 -1.41
C ASP A 285 -42.65 4.50 -0.46
N ILE A 286 -41.69 5.26 -1.01
CA ILE A 286 -40.71 5.99 -0.21
C ILE A 286 -41.09 7.46 -0.17
N SER A 287 -41.61 7.90 0.97
CA SER A 287 -41.66 9.32 1.30
C SER A 287 -40.29 9.76 1.81
N LEU A 288 -39.52 10.42 0.94
CA LEU A 288 -38.28 11.11 1.31
C LEU A 288 -38.66 12.47 1.92
N ASP A 289 -38.52 12.61 3.23
CA ASP A 289 -38.64 13.91 3.90
C ASP A 289 -37.40 14.79 3.63
N GLY A 290 -37.47 16.07 4.01
CA GLY A 290 -36.40 17.03 3.74
C GLY A 290 -35.05 16.64 4.35
N GLU A 291 -35.08 16.08 5.56
CA GLU A 291 -33.88 15.60 6.27
C GLU A 291 -33.23 14.42 5.52
N VAL A 292 -34.00 13.44 5.06
CA VAL A 292 -33.48 12.31 4.27
C VAL A 292 -32.93 12.78 2.92
N LEU A 293 -33.54 13.79 2.29
CA LEU A 293 -33.01 14.36 1.04
C LEU A 293 -31.65 15.05 1.24
N GLU A 294 -31.46 15.78 2.35
CA GLU A 294 -30.17 16.37 2.72
C GLU A 294 -29.10 15.30 3.00
N HIS A 295 -29.48 14.21 3.67
CA HIS A 295 -28.58 13.07 3.88
C HIS A 295 -28.17 12.39 2.57
N ILE A 296 -29.11 12.20 1.64
CA ILE A 296 -28.82 11.65 0.31
C ILE A 296 -27.89 12.59 -0.47
N GLU A 297 -28.14 13.91 -0.42
CA GLU A 297 -27.27 14.91 -1.04
C GLU A 297 -25.84 14.80 -0.51
N HIS A 298 -25.69 14.73 0.81
CA HIS A 298 -24.40 14.58 1.47
C HIS A 298 -23.66 13.32 1.01
N LEU A 299 -24.35 12.17 1.00
CA LEU A 299 -23.75 10.90 0.58
C LEU A 299 -23.35 10.90 -0.90
N LEU A 300 -24.14 11.53 -1.79
CA LEU A 300 -23.77 11.70 -3.19
C LEU A 300 -22.52 12.59 -3.34
N LEU A 301 -22.43 13.68 -2.58
CA LEU A 301 -21.25 14.55 -2.57
C LEU A 301 -19.99 13.83 -2.05
N MET A 302 -20.12 13.05 -0.98
CA MET A 302 -19.04 12.19 -0.48
C MET A 302 -18.60 11.20 -1.55
N ARG A 303 -19.54 10.50 -2.19
CA ARG A 303 -19.26 9.55 -3.27
C ARG A 303 -18.52 10.22 -4.43
N LEU A 304 -18.89 11.43 -4.83
CA LEU A 304 -18.17 12.19 -5.86
C LEU A 304 -16.72 12.52 -5.45
N ARG A 305 -16.47 12.85 -4.18
CA ARG A 305 -15.11 13.06 -3.66
C ARG A 305 -14.30 11.77 -3.71
N THR A 306 -14.86 10.66 -3.25
CA THR A 306 -14.24 9.33 -3.31
C THR A 306 -13.90 8.94 -4.74
N LEU A 307 -14.83 9.11 -5.68
CA LEU A 307 -14.58 8.81 -7.10
C LEU A 307 -13.48 9.71 -7.71
N ASN A 308 -13.33 10.96 -7.27
CA ASN A 308 -12.22 11.80 -7.69
C ASN A 308 -10.87 11.35 -7.10
N ASN A 309 -10.84 10.94 -5.84
CA ASN A 309 -9.64 10.37 -5.22
C ASN A 309 -9.22 9.09 -5.95
N ILE A 310 -10.17 8.16 -6.17
CA ILE A 310 -9.94 6.95 -6.96
C ILE A 310 -9.38 7.30 -8.35
N HIS A 311 -9.95 8.31 -9.02
CA HIS A 311 -9.45 8.74 -10.34
C HIS A 311 -7.99 9.19 -10.30
N ARG A 312 -7.60 9.97 -9.27
CA ARG A 312 -6.21 10.39 -9.09
C ARG A 312 -5.30 9.19 -8.83
N ASP A 313 -5.76 8.27 -8.00
CA ASP A 313 -4.97 7.12 -7.57
C ASP A 313 -4.80 6.08 -8.69
N ILE A 314 -5.75 5.98 -9.62
CA ILE A 314 -5.60 5.19 -10.87
C ILE A 314 -4.32 5.59 -11.63
N PHE A 315 -3.91 6.85 -11.61
CA PHE A 315 -2.71 7.29 -12.33
C PHE A 315 -1.45 7.40 -11.47
N ASN A 316 -1.59 7.40 -10.13
CA ASN A 316 -0.51 7.77 -9.22
C ASN A 316 -0.22 6.73 -8.12
N GLY A 317 -1.14 5.82 -7.82
CA GLY A 317 -1.07 4.90 -6.68
C GLY A 317 -0.89 3.41 -7.03
N GLN A 318 -0.63 3.06 -8.29
CA GLN A 318 -0.57 1.66 -8.75
C GLN A 318 0.87 1.09 -8.88
N GLY A 319 1.84 1.60 -8.13
CA GLY A 319 3.23 1.12 -8.17
C GLY A 319 3.84 1.17 -9.59
N LEU A 320 4.27 0.02 -10.12
CA LEU A 320 4.86 -0.09 -11.45
C LEU A 320 3.99 0.54 -12.55
N LYS A 321 2.66 0.29 -12.52
CA LYS A 321 1.76 0.86 -13.54
C LYS A 321 1.79 2.39 -13.55
N THR A 322 1.95 3.04 -12.40
CA THR A 322 2.14 4.49 -12.29
C THR A 322 3.43 4.93 -13.02
N CYS A 323 4.54 4.23 -12.80
CA CYS A 323 5.81 4.54 -13.45
C CYS A 323 5.71 4.40 -14.97
N ILE A 324 5.14 3.27 -15.45
CA ILE A 324 4.91 3.04 -16.89
C ILE A 324 4.00 4.11 -17.48
N TRP A 325 2.95 4.49 -16.76
CA TRP A 325 2.06 5.56 -17.19
C TRP A 325 2.78 6.89 -17.35
N LYS A 326 3.58 7.31 -16.36
CA LYS A 326 4.34 8.56 -16.39
C LYS A 326 5.36 8.58 -17.53
N LEU A 327 6.03 7.45 -17.80
CA LEU A 327 7.02 7.34 -18.87
C LEU A 327 6.38 7.35 -20.27
N PHE A 328 5.40 6.47 -20.50
CA PHE A 328 4.96 6.15 -21.85
C PHE A 328 3.64 6.79 -22.27
N SER A 329 2.83 7.32 -21.36
CA SER A 329 1.56 7.95 -21.75
C SER A 329 1.77 9.11 -22.73
N ALA A 330 0.88 9.18 -23.71
CA ALA A 330 0.90 10.18 -24.78
C ALA A 330 -0.50 10.38 -25.38
N SER A 331 -0.65 11.41 -26.21
CA SER A 331 -1.93 11.76 -26.85
C SER A 331 -2.37 10.79 -27.95
N SER A 332 -1.49 9.94 -28.46
CA SER A 332 -1.82 8.95 -29.50
C SER A 332 -1.00 7.67 -29.36
N LYS A 333 -1.53 6.55 -29.87
CA LYS A 333 -0.84 5.25 -29.89
C LYS A 333 0.51 5.31 -30.61
N LYS A 334 0.60 6.09 -31.69
CA LYS A 334 1.85 6.30 -32.43
C LYS A 334 2.95 6.89 -31.52
N LYS A 335 2.62 7.95 -30.76
CA LYS A 335 3.57 8.59 -29.84
C LYS A 335 3.97 7.69 -28.67
N VAL A 336 3.05 6.85 -28.18
CA VAL A 336 3.37 5.84 -27.16
C VAL A 336 4.46 4.89 -27.69
N ARG A 337 4.28 4.37 -28.90
CA ARG A 337 5.25 3.46 -29.53
C ARG A 337 6.59 4.13 -29.81
N GLU A 338 6.60 5.38 -30.25
CA GLU A 338 7.83 6.16 -30.44
C GLU A 338 8.60 6.33 -29.12
N LYS A 339 7.91 6.67 -28.02
CA LYS A 339 8.51 6.73 -26.69
C LYS A 339 9.09 5.38 -26.24
N MET A 340 8.34 4.29 -26.44
CA MET A 340 8.80 2.94 -26.10
C MET A 340 10.03 2.53 -26.92
N ALA A 341 10.04 2.81 -28.23
CA ALA A 341 11.18 2.52 -29.10
C ALA A 341 12.43 3.31 -28.70
N LEU A 342 12.28 4.60 -28.37
CA LEU A 342 13.37 5.43 -27.87
C LEU A 342 13.94 4.89 -26.55
N HIS A 343 13.06 4.55 -25.60
CA HIS A 343 13.46 3.94 -24.32
C HIS A 343 14.21 2.63 -24.53
N ILE A 344 13.73 1.74 -25.42
CA ILE A 344 14.43 0.49 -25.75
C ILE A 344 15.84 0.76 -26.29
N GLN A 345 16.00 1.77 -27.15
CA GLN A 345 17.30 2.17 -27.66
C GLN A 345 18.23 2.68 -26.54
N GLU A 346 17.71 3.51 -25.65
CA GLU A 346 18.45 4.01 -24.47
C GLU A 346 18.87 2.86 -23.56
N VAL A 347 17.97 1.92 -23.28
CA VAL A 347 18.22 0.70 -22.52
C VAL A 347 19.32 -0.13 -23.17
N HIS A 348 19.26 -0.38 -24.48
CA HIS A 348 20.30 -1.15 -25.18
C HIS A 348 21.66 -0.45 -25.15
N ASN A 349 21.69 0.88 -25.24
CA ASN A 349 22.93 1.64 -25.12
C ASN A 349 23.49 1.55 -23.70
N GLY A 350 22.63 1.64 -22.67
CA GLY A 350 22.99 1.46 -21.27
C GLY A 350 23.58 0.08 -21.00
N ILE A 351 22.93 -0.99 -21.49
CA ILE A 351 23.44 -2.37 -21.39
C ILE A 351 24.84 -2.47 -22.02
N LYS A 352 25.02 -1.99 -23.26
CA LYS A 352 26.31 -2.05 -23.96
C LYS A 352 27.42 -1.32 -23.22
N GLN A 353 27.11 -0.14 -22.66
CA GLN A 353 28.06 0.65 -21.90
C GLN A 353 28.45 -0.06 -20.60
N MET A 354 27.48 -0.59 -19.86
CA MET A 354 27.71 -1.32 -18.62
C MET A 354 28.53 -2.60 -18.85
N GLU A 355 28.20 -3.37 -19.89
CA GLU A 355 29.00 -4.54 -20.30
C GLU A 355 30.44 -4.18 -20.67
N LYS A 356 30.64 -3.02 -21.30
CA LYS A 356 31.99 -2.50 -21.62
C LYS A 356 32.74 -2.14 -20.34
N GLU A 357 32.07 -1.54 -19.36
CA GLU A 357 32.66 -1.20 -18.06
C GLU A 357 33.03 -2.45 -17.26
N ILE A 358 32.17 -3.47 -17.22
CA ILE A 358 32.47 -4.78 -16.62
C ILE A 358 33.78 -5.34 -17.22
N ARG A 359 33.88 -5.38 -18.55
CA ARG A 359 35.09 -5.87 -19.24
C ARG A 359 36.31 -4.98 -18.98
N TYR A 360 36.12 -3.66 -18.93
CA TYR A 360 37.21 -2.73 -18.70
C TYR A 360 37.77 -2.86 -17.29
N LEU A 361 36.92 -2.94 -16.27
CA LEU A 361 37.28 -3.06 -14.86
C LEU A 361 37.71 -4.47 -14.47
N SER A 362 38.69 -5.00 -15.19
CA SER A 362 39.19 -6.36 -15.06
C SER A 362 40.24 -6.58 -13.95
N SER A 363 40.54 -5.56 -13.15
CA SER A 363 41.62 -5.65 -12.14
C SER A 363 41.45 -4.61 -11.03
N SER A 364 41.97 -4.93 -9.84
CA SER A 364 41.94 -4.06 -8.65
C SER A 364 42.39 -2.63 -8.95
N ARG A 365 43.50 -2.47 -9.69
CA ARG A 365 44.05 -1.15 -10.07
C ARG A 365 43.06 -0.30 -10.89
N LYS A 366 42.32 -0.91 -11.82
CA LYS A 366 41.35 -0.18 -12.63
C LYS A 366 40.11 0.19 -11.82
N VAL A 367 39.64 -0.70 -10.95
CA VAL A 367 38.51 -0.45 -10.04
C VAL A 367 38.84 0.71 -9.10
N VAL A 368 40.04 0.74 -8.50
CA VAL A 368 40.47 1.86 -7.64
C VAL A 368 40.47 3.18 -8.41
N LYS A 369 41.03 3.22 -9.63
CA LYS A 369 40.98 4.42 -10.48
C LYS A 369 39.55 4.88 -10.78
N PHE A 370 38.66 3.94 -11.09
CA PHE A 370 37.25 4.22 -11.33
C PHE A 370 36.58 4.84 -10.10
N ILE A 371 36.71 4.20 -8.93
CA ILE A 371 36.17 4.74 -7.67
C ILE A 371 36.75 6.12 -7.37
N HIS A 372 38.05 6.33 -7.55
CA HIS A 372 38.65 7.66 -7.34
C HIS A 372 38.06 8.72 -8.27
N SER A 373 37.78 8.38 -9.53
CA SER A 373 37.16 9.33 -10.47
C SER A 373 35.74 9.76 -10.07
N LEU A 374 35.01 8.94 -9.30
CA LEU A 374 33.65 9.25 -8.85
C LEU A 374 33.63 10.21 -7.64
N PHE A 375 34.57 10.02 -6.72
CA PHE A 375 34.59 10.72 -5.44
C PHE A 375 35.62 11.87 -5.38
N TRP A 376 36.58 11.90 -6.31
CA TRP A 376 37.58 12.98 -6.47
C TRP A 376 37.72 13.38 -7.94
N PRO A 377 36.74 14.12 -8.51
CA PRO A 377 36.80 14.60 -9.88
C PRO A 377 37.83 15.75 -10.00
N GLY A 378 39.12 15.42 -9.98
CA GLY A 378 40.20 16.40 -10.01
C GLY A 378 41.63 15.84 -10.07
N PHE A 379 41.83 14.54 -10.32
CA PHE A 379 43.14 13.92 -10.54
C PHE A 379 43.18 13.08 -11.82
#